data_AF-A0A7W9AHC0-F1
#
_entry.id   AF-A0A7W9AHC0-F1
#
_cell.length_a   1.000
_cell.length_b   1.000
_cell.length_c   1.000
_cell.angle_alpha   90.00
_cell.angle_beta   90.00
_cell.angle_gamma   90.00
#
_symmetry.space_group_name_H-M   'P 1'
#
loop_
_entity.id
_entity.type
_entity.pdbx_description
1 polymer ?
#
loop_
_entity_poly.entity_id
_entity_poly.type
_entity_poly.pdbx_seq_one_letter_code
_entity_poly.pdbx_strand_id
1 'polypeptide(L)' 'MDREHPIFVELRSTDAQLAAEVADRLGVVLPPACIAGVAANARLLQWHVDVLRGLPR' A
#
# COMPACT_ATOMS: atom_id res chain seq x y z
N MET A 1 -12.93 7.30 24.39
CA MET A 1 -11.95 8.07 23.59
C MET A 1 -11.25 7.06 22.71
N ASP A 2 -11.72 6.94 21.47
CA ASP A 2 -11.20 6.03 20.45
C ASP A 2 -9.73 6.27 20.19
N ARG A 3 -8.91 5.25 20.43
CA ARG A 3 -7.50 5.22 20.07
C ARG A 3 -7.12 3.82 19.61
N GLU A 4 -7.49 3.47 18.39
CA GLU A 4 -6.82 2.42 17.64
C GLU A 4 -6.34 3.03 16.32
N HIS A 5 -5.02 3.19 16.21
CA HIS A 5 -4.36 3.69 15.00
C HIS A 5 -4.80 2.89 13.76
N PRO A 6 -4.92 3.52 12.57
CA PRO A 6 -5.24 2.78 11.36
C PRO A 6 -4.19 1.67 11.11
N ILE A 7 -4.69 0.47 10.81
CA ILE A 7 -4.04 -0.86 10.87
C ILE A 7 -2.82 -1.02 9.93
N PHE A 8 -2.47 -0.01 9.12
CA PHE A 8 -1.43 -0.12 8.09
C PHE A 8 -0.45 1.05 8.12
N VAL A 9 0.80 0.75 8.48
CA VAL A 9 1.94 1.67 8.53
C VAL A 9 3.10 1.10 7.69
N GLU A 10 4.05 1.97 7.36
CA GLU A 10 4.88 2.11 6.16
C GLU A 10 5.64 0.89 5.58
N LEU A 11 5.54 0.74 4.25
CA LEU A 11 6.42 -0.10 3.42
C LEU A 11 7.57 0.73 2.81
N ARG A 12 8.37 1.40 3.64
CA ARG A 12 9.55 2.25 3.28
C ARG A 12 9.39 3.30 2.16
N SER A 13 8.24 3.35 1.51
CA SER A 13 7.93 4.07 0.29
C SER A 13 6.67 4.90 0.51
N THR A 14 6.72 6.12 -0.02
CA THR A 14 5.59 7.05 -0.01
C THR A 14 4.43 6.52 -0.84
N ASP A 15 3.21 7.01 -0.59
CA ASP A 15 2.02 6.68 -1.39
C ASP A 15 2.25 6.96 -2.88
N ALA A 16 2.91 8.06 -3.20
CA ALA A 16 3.23 8.44 -4.57
C ALA A 16 4.15 7.42 -5.25
N GLN A 17 5.17 6.91 -4.54
CA GLN A 17 6.08 5.89 -5.07
C GLN A 17 5.37 4.57 -5.32
N LEU A 18 4.55 4.11 -4.36
CA LEU A 18 3.77 2.87 -4.51
C LEU A 18 2.76 2.97 -5.66
N ALA A 19 2.04 4.09 -5.75
CA ALA A 19 1.09 4.31 -6.84
C ALA A 19 1.79 4.40 -8.20
N ALA A 20 2.95 5.06 -8.28
CA ALA A 20 3.73 5.15 -9.52
C ALA A 20 4.22 3.77 -9.99
N GLU A 21 4.70 2.92 -9.08
CA GLU A 21 5.12 1.56 -9.42
C GLU A 21 3.94 0.72 -9.94
N VAL A 22 2.77 0.81 -9.31
CA VAL A 22 1.55 0.12 -9.78
C VAL A 22 1.13 0.65 -11.15
N ALA A 23 1.16 1.96 -11.36
CA ALA A 23 0.81 2.60 -12.62
C ALA A 23 1.72 2.15 -13.77
N ASP A 24 3.04 2.14 -13.52
CA ASP A 24 4.06 1.71 -14.48
C ASP A 24 3.88 0.24 -14.89
N ARG A 25 3.67 -0.65 -13.91
CA ARG A 25 3.43 -2.09 -14.17
C ARG A 25 2.16 -2.35 -14.97
N LEU A 26 1.13 -1.54 -14.77
CA LEU A 26 -0.14 -1.66 -15.49
C LEU A 26 -0.15 -0.89 -16.82
N GLY A 27 0.88 -0.07 -17.10
CA GLY A 27 0.94 0.79 -18.28
C GLY A 27 -0.16 1.86 -18.30
N VAL A 28 -0.56 2.36 -17.13
CA VAL A 28 -1.65 3.35 -16.99
C VAL A 28 -1.16 4.65 -16.36
N VAL A 29 -1.90 5.72 -16.58
CA VAL A 29 -1.73 6.97 -15.84
C VAL A 29 -2.76 7.03 -14.73
N LEU A 30 -2.31 7.13 -13.48
CA LEU A 30 -3.20 7.26 -12.33
C LEU A 30 -3.58 8.73 -12.09
N PRO A 31 -4.88 9.07 -11.98
CA PRO A 31 -5.30 10.37 -11.49
C PRO A 31 -4.78 10.61 -10.06
N PRO A 32 -4.44 11.86 -9.66
CA PRO A 32 -3.94 12.16 -8.32
C PRO A 32 -4.86 11.68 -7.19
N ALA A 33 -6.18 11.74 -7.39
CA ALA A 33 -7.17 11.28 -6.43
C ALA A 33 -7.10 9.76 -6.13
N CYS A 34 -6.49 8.97 -7.02
CA CYS A 34 -6.36 7.52 -6.86
C CYS A 34 -5.15 7.10 -6.02
N ILE A 35 -4.16 7.99 -5.81
CA ILE A 35 -2.86 7.66 -5.22
C ILE A 35 -3.01 7.00 -3.84
N ALA A 36 -3.78 7.61 -2.95
CA ALA A 36 -3.97 7.11 -1.58
C ALA A 36 -4.63 5.72 -1.56
N GLY A 37 -5.66 5.51 -2.38
CA GLY A 37 -6.37 4.23 -2.46
C GLY A 37 -5.50 3.11 -3.05
N VAL A 38 -4.75 3.41 -4.10
CA VAL A 38 -3.82 2.44 -4.71
C VAL A 38 -2.71 2.06 -3.72
N ALA A 39 -2.13 3.05 -3.03
CA ALA A 39 -1.10 2.80 -2.01
C ALA A 39 -1.64 1.97 -0.83
N ALA A 40 -2.85 2.26 -0.35
CA ALA A 40 -3.50 1.48 0.70
C ALA A 40 -3.73 0.02 0.27
N ASN A 41 -4.21 -0.22 -0.96
CA ASN A 41 -4.41 -1.56 -1.49
C ASN A 41 -3.08 -2.31 -1.66
N ALA A 42 -2.03 -1.65 -2.14
CA ALA A 42 -0.70 -2.25 -2.26
C ALA A 42 -0.17 -2.72 -0.90
N ARG A 43 -0.32 -1.89 0.15
CA ARG A 43 0.04 -2.25 1.54
C ARG A 43 -0.77 -3.43 2.07
N LEU A 44 -2.08 -3.45 1.82
CA LEU A 44 -2.95 -4.52 2.26
C LEU A 44 -2.55 -5.86 1.63
N LEU A 45 -2.26 -5.87 0.33
CA LEU A 45 -1.83 -7.07 -0.38
C LEU A 45 -0.46 -7.56 0.10
N GLN A 46 0.49 -6.65 0.33
CA GLN A 46 1.78 -7.01 0.90
C GLN A 46 1.63 -7.61 2.30
N TRP A 47 0.83 -6.99 3.18
CA TRP A 47 0.55 -7.52 4.50
C TRP A 47 -0.05 -8.93 4.43
N HIS A 48 -1.00 -9.16 3.52
CA HIS A 48 -1.58 -10.47 3.29
C HIS A 48 -0.52 -11.51 2.88
N VAL A 49 0.37 -11.13 1.96
CA VAL A 49 1.50 -11.98 1.54
C VAL A 49 2.46 -12.27 2.70
N ASP A 50 2.76 -11.28 3.53
CA ASP A 50 3.64 -11.43 4.69
C ASP A 50 3.04 -12.40 5.72
N VAL A 51 1.73 -12.30 5.98
CA VAL A 51 1.00 -13.25 6.83
C VAL A 51 1.08 -14.67 6.27
N LEU A 52 0.88 -14.85 4.96
CA LEU A 52 0.94 -16.16 4.30
C LEU A 52 2.34 -16.78 4.30
N ARG A 53 3.40 -15.96 4.26
CA ARG A 53 4.80 -16.40 4.32
C ARG A 53 5.28 -16.73 5.73
N GLY A 54 4.43 -16.51 6.75
CA GLY A 54 4.82 -16.48 8.15
C GLY A 54 5.41 -15.11 8.46
N LEU A 55 4.77 -14.38 9.38
CA LEU A 55 5.16 -13.01 9.77
C LEU A 55 6.69 -12.93 9.94
N PRO A 56 7.35 -11.90 9.37
CA PRO A 56 8.75 -11.66 9.70
C PRO A 56 8.85 -11.50 11.23
N ARG A 57 9.67 -12.34 11.85
CA ARG A 57 9.98 -12.24 13.28
C ARG A 57 10.59 -10.88 13.61
#